data_AF-A0A9X1LD45-F1
#
_entry.id   AF-A0A9X1LD45-F1
#
_cell.length_a   1.000
_cell.length_b   1.000
_cell.length_c   1.000
_cell.angle_alpha   90.00
_cell.angle_beta   90.00
_cell.angle_gamma   90.00
#
_symmetry.space_group_name_H-M   'P 1'
#
loop_
_entity.id
_entity.type
_entity.pdbx_description
1 polymer ?
#
loop_
_entity_poly.entity_id
_entity_poly.type
_entity_poly.pdbx_seq_one_letter_code
_entity_poly.pdbx_strand_id
1 'polypeptide(L)'
;MDTHRRPGSPYRDPTILDMTPEGEFRDPPPRSGLDRALGKLGGLALLVTLAAGGLLLVALAVVFIGLLLPVAIGAGLVAFVSLWWRMRRLRRAGGQPVRFVILRR
;
A
#
# COMPACT_ATOMS: atom_id res chain seq x y z
N MET A 1 -57.92 11.27 17.11
CA MET A 1 -57.97 12.23 15.99
C MET A 1 -56.54 12.59 15.67
N ASP A 2 -55.88 11.70 14.93
CA ASP A 2 -54.50 11.85 14.47
C ASP A 2 -54.47 12.75 13.24
N THR A 3 -53.63 13.78 13.23
CA THR A 3 -53.28 14.51 12.01
C THR A 3 -51.76 14.64 11.89
N HIS A 4 -51.28 14.22 10.72
CA HIS A 4 -49.91 13.87 10.40
C HIS A 4 -48.92 15.04 10.41
N ARG A 5 -47.83 14.89 11.19
CA ARG A 5 -46.60 15.66 11.07
C ARG A 5 -45.81 15.15 9.86
N ARG A 6 -45.75 15.92 8.76
CA ARG A 6 -44.85 15.62 7.64
C ARG A 6 -43.42 16.02 8.01
N PRO A 7 -42.41 15.14 7.91
CA PRO A 7 -41.01 15.53 8.01
C PRO A 7 -40.59 16.22 6.69
N GLY A 8 -40.27 17.51 6.76
CA GLY A 8 -39.67 18.24 5.64
C GLY A 8 -38.30 17.65 5.30
N SER A 9 -38.11 17.33 4.03
CA SER A 9 -36.86 16.87 3.42
C SER A 9 -35.72 17.88 3.68
N PRO A 10 -34.48 17.43 3.98
CA PRO A 10 -33.36 18.34 4.15
C PRO A 10 -33.08 19.05 2.83
N TYR A 11 -33.34 20.36 2.83
CA TYR A 11 -32.89 21.40 1.92
C TYR A 11 -31.89 20.91 0.86
N ARG A 12 -32.43 20.52 -0.30
CA ARG A 12 -31.64 20.44 -1.53
C ARG A 12 -31.49 21.88 -1.97
N ASP A 13 -30.28 22.43 -1.88
CA ASP A 13 -29.96 23.75 -2.45
C ASP A 13 -30.60 23.82 -3.84
N PRO A 14 -31.47 24.81 -4.13
CA PRO A 14 -32.04 24.93 -5.45
C PRO A 14 -30.89 25.18 -6.42
N THR A 15 -30.60 24.19 -7.28
CA THR A 15 -29.59 24.30 -8.32
C THR A 15 -29.95 25.51 -9.18
N ILE A 16 -29.21 26.60 -9.02
CA ILE A 16 -29.38 27.83 -9.80
C ILE A 16 -28.98 27.47 -11.23
N LEU A 17 -29.97 27.45 -12.10
CA LEU A 17 -29.82 27.08 -13.49
C LEU A 17 -29.36 28.32 -14.25
N ASP A 18 -28.09 28.35 -14.68
CA ASP A 18 -27.50 29.49 -15.40
C ASP A 18 -28.10 29.54 -16.81
N MET A 19 -29.21 30.27 -16.91
CA MET A 19 -29.92 30.55 -18.14
C MET A 19 -29.64 31.99 -18.58
N THR A 20 -29.72 32.23 -19.88
CA THR A 20 -29.88 33.58 -20.42
C THR A 20 -31.22 34.17 -19.93
N PRO A 21 -31.38 35.50 -19.96
CA PRO A 21 -32.66 36.15 -19.64
C PRO A 21 -33.85 35.62 -20.46
N GLU A 22 -33.55 35.04 -21.63
CA GLU A 22 -34.53 34.45 -22.57
C GLU A 22 -34.81 32.96 -22.30
N GLY A 23 -34.27 32.39 -21.22
CA GLY A 23 -34.51 31.01 -20.80
C GLY A 23 -33.68 29.96 -21.54
N GLU A 24 -32.67 30.37 -22.31
CA GLU A 24 -31.73 29.46 -22.97
C GLU A 24 -30.60 29.08 -22.02
N PHE A 25 -30.19 27.81 -22.00
CA PHE A 25 -29.03 27.39 -21.21
C PHE A 25 -27.76 28.01 -21.80
N ARG A 26 -26.87 28.53 -20.95
CA ARG A 26 -25.55 28.94 -21.44
C ARG A 26 -24.75 27.71 -21.86
N ASP A 27 -24.37 27.67 -23.13
CA ASP A 27 -23.43 26.66 -23.62
C ASP A 27 -22.07 26.85 -22.93
N PRO A 28 -21.38 25.75 -22.54
CA PRO A 28 -20.05 25.84 -22.00
C PRO A 28 -19.10 26.48 -23.03
N PRO A 29 -18.14 27.31 -22.60
CA PRO A 29 -17.20 27.94 -23.52
C PRO A 29 -16.47 26.86 -24.34
N PRO A 30 -16.21 27.12 -25.64
CA PRO A 30 -15.53 26.15 -26.49
C PRO A 30 -14.16 25.82 -25.89
N ARG A 31 -13.95 24.53 -25.58
CA ARG A 31 -12.69 24.05 -25.00
C ARG A 31 -11.54 24.46 -25.92
N SER A 32 -10.58 25.21 -25.38
CA SER A 32 -9.43 25.68 -26.15
C SER A 32 -8.56 24.49 -26.55
N GLY A 33 -7.94 24.54 -27.74
CA GLY A 33 -6.99 23.50 -28.18
C GLY A 33 -5.82 23.31 -27.20
N LEU A 34 -5.48 24.37 -26.47
CA LEU A 34 -4.48 24.35 -25.40
C LEU A 34 -4.94 23.48 -24.21
N ASP A 35 -6.20 23.54 -23.81
CA ASP A 35 -6.74 22.73 -22.71
C ASP A 35 -6.63 21.23 -23.02
N ARG A 36 -6.80 20.87 -24.30
CA ARG A 36 -6.63 19.50 -24.77
C ARG A 36 -5.17 19.06 -24.79
N ALA A 37 -4.25 19.96 -25.10
CA ALA A 37 -2.81 19.69 -25.03
C ALA A 37 -2.36 19.54 -23.56
N LEU A 38 -2.79 20.44 -22.67
CA LEU A 38 -2.50 20.38 -21.24
C LEU A 38 -3.05 19.10 -20.61
N GLY A 39 -4.27 18.68 -20.96
CA GLY A 39 -4.84 17.42 -20.48
C GLY A 39 -4.03 16.19 -20.91
N LYS A 40 -3.54 16.18 -22.16
CA LYS A 40 -2.68 15.10 -22.68
C LYS A 40 -1.31 15.08 -22.02
N LEU A 41 -0.68 16.24 -21.85
CA LEU A 41 0.61 16.35 -21.16
C LEU A 41 0.48 15.96 -19.68
N GLY A 42 -0.58 16.40 -19.00
CA GLY A 42 -0.84 16.03 -17.61
C GLY A 42 -1.02 14.52 -17.44
N GLY A 43 -1.79 13.89 -18.33
CA GLY A 43 -1.95 12.43 -18.34
C GLY A 43 -0.63 11.69 -18.58
N LEU A 44 0.18 12.15 -19.53
CA LEU A 44 1.49 11.54 -19.82
C LEU A 44 2.47 11.75 -18.65
N ALA A 45 2.50 12.93 -18.06
CA ALA A 45 3.33 13.24 -16.90
C ALA A 45 2.96 12.36 -15.70
N LEU A 46 1.67 12.14 -15.45
CA LEU A 46 1.20 11.21 -14.43
C LEU A 46 1.69 9.79 -14.70
N LEU A 47 1.54 9.30 -15.93
CA LEU A 47 1.96 7.96 -16.32
C LEU A 47 3.47 7.77 -16.13
N VAL A 48 4.27 8.74 -16.59
CA VAL A 48 5.73 8.74 -16.43
C VAL A 48 6.12 8.77 -14.96
N THR A 49 5.47 9.61 -14.15
CA THR A 49 5.73 9.70 -12.71
C THR A 49 5.40 8.39 -12.00
N LEU A 50 4.28 7.77 -12.36
CA LEU A 50 3.87 6.48 -11.78
C LEU A 50 4.83 5.36 -12.17
N ALA A 51 5.27 5.33 -13.43
CA ALA A 51 6.26 4.37 -13.91
C ALA A 51 7.63 4.57 -13.21
N ALA A 52 8.11 5.82 -13.12
CA ALA A 52 9.36 6.15 -12.47
C ALA A 52 9.32 5.83 -10.96
N GLY A 53 8.22 6.17 -10.28
CA GLY A 53 8.01 5.83 -8.88
C GLY A 53 7.97 4.31 -8.64
N GLY A 54 7.26 3.57 -9.50
CA GLY A 54 7.24 2.11 -9.44
C GLY A 54 8.61 1.50 -9.66
N LEU A 55 9.35 1.97 -10.66
CA LEU A 55 10.70 1.50 -10.95
C LEU A 55 11.66 1.80 -9.79
N LEU A 56 11.53 2.96 -9.15
CA LEU A 56 12.30 3.32 -7.95
C LEU A 56 12.02 2.35 -6.79
N LEU A 57 10.76 1.98 -6.56
CA LEU A 57 10.39 1.00 -5.53
C LEU A 57 10.99 -0.38 -5.82
N VAL A 58 10.96 -0.82 -7.08
CA VAL A 58 11.59 -2.09 -7.50
C VAL A 58 13.10 -2.05 -7.28
N ALA A 59 13.76 -0.96 -7.67
CA ALA A 59 15.19 -0.79 -7.45
C ALA A 59 15.55 -0.85 -5.96
N LEU A 60 14.78 -0.17 -5.11
CA LEU A 60 14.97 -0.19 -3.67
C LEU A 60 14.76 -1.59 -3.08
N ALA A 61 13.75 -2.32 -3.53
CA ALA A 61 13.51 -3.70 -3.12
C ALA A 61 14.69 -4.62 -3.49
N VAL A 62 15.25 -4.48 -4.69
CA VAL A 62 16.42 -5.26 -5.12
C VAL A 62 17.64 -4.96 -4.25
N VAL A 63 17.90 -3.69 -3.92
CA VAL A 63 18.99 -3.31 -3.01
C VAL A 63 18.77 -3.94 -1.63
N PHE A 64 17.56 -3.85 -1.10
CA PHE A 64 17.23 -4.41 0.20
C PHE A 64 17.40 -5.93 0.23
N ILE A 65 16.88 -6.64 -0.77
CA ILE A 65 17.06 -8.10 -0.90
C ILE A 65 18.55 -8.43 -1.04
N GLY A 66 19.28 -7.70 -1.88
CA GLY A 66 20.72 -7.88 -2.08
C GLY A 66 21.53 -7.69 -0.78
N LEU A 67 21.09 -6.80 0.10
CA LEU A 67 21.70 -6.60 1.42
C LEU A 67 21.26 -7.66 2.45
N LEU A 68 19.99 -8.07 2.40
CA LEU A 68 19.41 -9.00 3.36
C LEU A 68 19.85 -10.44 3.10
N LEU A 69 20.10 -10.79 1.83
CA LEU A 69 20.56 -12.12 1.43
C LEU A 69 21.88 -12.54 2.10
N PRO A 70 22.99 -11.76 2.07
CA PRO A 70 24.22 -12.13 2.76
C PRO A 70 24.03 -12.16 4.28
N VAL A 71 23.20 -11.29 4.85
CA VAL A 71 22.87 -11.32 6.28
C VAL A 71 22.14 -12.60 6.65
N ALA A 72 21.16 -13.02 5.85
CA ALA A 72 20.41 -14.25 6.05
C ALA A 72 21.31 -15.49 5.91
N ILE A 73 22.21 -15.50 4.92
CA ILE A 73 23.22 -16.55 4.75
C ILE A 73 24.13 -16.61 5.98
N GLY A 74 24.63 -15.46 6.44
CA GLY A 74 25.48 -15.38 7.64
C GLY A 74 24.77 -15.88 8.90
N ALA A 75 23.55 -15.43 9.13
CA ALA A 75 22.72 -15.87 10.25
C ALA A 75 22.44 -17.38 10.19
N GLY A 76 22.11 -17.89 9.00
CA GLY A 76 21.89 -19.32 8.77
C GLY A 76 23.15 -20.14 9.05
N LEU A 77 24.32 -19.67 8.61
CA LEU A 77 25.59 -20.34 8.84
C LEU A 77 25.95 -20.37 10.34
N VAL A 78 25.79 -19.24 11.04
CA VAL A 78 26.02 -19.15 12.48
C VAL A 78 25.08 -20.08 13.24
N ALA A 79 23.79 -20.08 12.90
CA ALA A 79 22.81 -20.98 13.49
C ALA A 79 23.17 -22.45 13.25
N PHE A 80 23.57 -22.79 12.03
CA PHE A 80 23.99 -24.13 11.65
C PHE A 80 25.23 -24.59 12.44
N VAL A 81 26.29 -23.78 12.47
CA VAL A 81 27.53 -24.09 13.20
C VAL A 81 27.25 -24.22 14.70
N SER A 82 26.44 -23.33 15.26
CA SER A 82 26.05 -23.38 16.67
C SER A 82 25.33 -24.68 17.01
N LEU A 83 24.35 -25.07 16.19
CA LEU A 83 23.59 -26.31 16.38
C LEU A 83 24.48 -27.54 16.19
N TRP A 84 25.32 -27.54 15.15
CA TRP A 84 26.27 -28.62 14.87
C TRP A 84 27.21 -28.84 16.06
N TRP A 85 27.76 -27.75 16.61
CA TRP A 85 28.69 -27.83 17.71
C TRP A 85 28.01 -28.33 18.98
N ARG A 86 26.77 -27.89 19.23
CA ARG A 86 25.93 -28.41 20.32
C ARG A 86 25.65 -29.90 20.17
N MET A 87 25.26 -30.36 18.98
CA MET A 87 25.03 -31.79 18.72
C MET A 87 26.31 -32.61 18.84
N ARG A 88 27.44 -32.11 18.35
CA ARG A 88 28.73 -32.77 18.50
C ARG A 88 29.14 -32.90 19.97
N ARG A 89 28.85 -31.89 20.78
CA ARG A 89 29.06 -31.92 22.24
C ARG A 89 28.17 -32.96 22.93
N LEU A 90 26.90 -33.06 22.55
CA LEU A 90 25.97 -34.07 23.07
C LEU A 90 26.37 -35.51 22.69
N ARG A 91 26.88 -35.70 21.46
CA ARG A 91 27.40 -37.00 20.99
C ARG A 91 28.67 -37.42 21.73
N ARG A 92 29.56 -36.48 22.06
CA ARG A 92 30.77 -36.75 22.88
C ARG A 92 30.44 -36.96 24.37
N ALA A 93 29.37 -36.36 24.86
CA ALA A 93 28.87 -36.57 26.22
C ALA A 93 28.07 -37.88 26.39
N GLY A 94 28.10 -38.79 25.40
CA GLY A 94 27.55 -40.15 25.55
C GLY A 94 26.03 -40.23 25.66
N GLY A 95 25.28 -39.24 25.16
CA GLY A 95 23.81 -39.32 25.16
C GLY A 95 23.17 -39.11 26.54
N GLN A 96 23.68 -38.19 27.36
CA GLN A 96 22.89 -37.68 28.47
C GLN A 96 21.58 -37.10 27.92
N PRO A 97 20.42 -37.73 28.21
CA PRO A 97 19.15 -37.26 27.70
C PRO A 97 18.96 -35.85 28.20
N VAL A 98 18.39 -35.00 27.35
CA VAL A 98 17.77 -33.74 27.78
C VAL A 98 17.02 -34.03 29.08
N ARG A 99 17.56 -33.58 30.22
CA ARG A 99 16.94 -33.73 31.53
C ARG A 99 15.73 -32.82 31.51
N PHE A 100 14.63 -33.31 30.97
CA PHE A 100 13.32 -32.68 31.07
C PHE A 100 13.00 -32.61 32.56
N VAL A 101 13.21 -31.45 33.15
CA VAL A 101 12.70 -31.16 34.49
C VAL A 101 11.19 -31.02 34.33
N ILE A 102 10.48 -32.14 34.48
CA ILE A 102 9.03 -32.15 34.59
C ILE A 102 8.71 -31.49 35.93
N LEU A 103 8.35 -30.20 35.89
CA LEU A 103 7.81 -29.50 37.03
C LEU A 103 6.41 -30.08 37.29
N ARG A 104 6.32 -31.11 38.15
CA ARG A 104 5.03 -31.58 38.66
C ARG A 104 4.59 -30.58 39.72
N ARG A 105 3.52 -29.84 39.43
CA ARG A 105 2.77 -29.07 40.42
C ARG A 105 1.52 -29.84 40.81
#